data_AF-A0A2H0D2U4-F1
#
_entry.id   AF-A0A2H0D2U4-F1
#
_cell.length_a   1.000
_cell.length_b   1.000
_cell.length_c   1.000
_cell.angle_alpha   90.00
_cell.angle_beta   90.00
_cell.angle_gamma   90.00
#
_symmetry.space_group_name_H-M   'P 1'
#
loop_
_entity.id
_entity.type
_entity.pdbx_description
1 polymer ?
#
loop_
_entity_poly.entity_id
_entity_poly.type
_entity_poly.pdbx_seq_one_letter_code
_entity_poly.pdbx_strand_id
1 'polypeptide(L)'
;NIIKDVERAIQTASLGFAINNQGTFLRLIISPMTEESRQKLIKVLHDKLENARMAMRGIRDKIKEEITGLERNKEISEDEKYKLVEDLDEMTRKYNETVREVGEKKEEEIKL
;
A
#
# COMPACT_ATOMS: atom_id res chain seq x y z
N ASN A 1 -0.59 6.79 -35.45
CA ASN A 1 -0.08 5.41 -35.39
C ASN A 1 0.29 5.16 -33.94
N ILE A 2 -0.60 4.52 -33.16
CA ILE A 2 -0.65 4.58 -31.69
C ILE A 2 0.64 4.06 -31.02
N ILE A 3 1.33 3.10 -31.64
CA ILE A 3 2.56 2.51 -31.08
C ILE A 3 3.65 3.56 -30.89
N LYS A 4 3.78 4.54 -31.80
CA LYS A 4 4.76 5.63 -31.66
C LYS A 4 4.41 6.58 -30.52
N ASP A 5 3.12 6.77 -30.27
CA ASP A 5 2.64 7.65 -29.19
C ASP A 5 2.86 6.98 -27.82
N VAL A 6 2.64 5.66 -27.74
CA VAL A 6 2.95 4.84 -26.55
C VAL A 6 4.46 4.78 -26.28
N GLU A 7 5.28 4.58 -27.31
CA GLU A 7 6.75 4.58 -27.17
C GLU A 7 7.26 5.92 -26.60
N ARG A 8 6.76 7.04 -27.13
CA ARG A 8 7.10 8.37 -26.59
C ARG A 8 6.65 8.53 -25.15
N ALA A 9 5.44 8.11 -24.80
CA ALA A 9 4.93 8.22 -23.42
C ALA A 9 5.82 7.46 -22.42
N ILE A 10 6.29 6.26 -22.78
CA ILE A 10 7.19 5.46 -21.94
C ILE A 10 8.57 6.14 -21.81
N GLN A 11 9.11 6.70 -22.89
CA GLN A 11 10.37 7.46 -22.84
C GLN A 11 10.24 8.72 -21.96
N THR A 12 9.15 9.48 -22.10
CA THR A 12 8.90 10.68 -21.29
C THR A 12 8.69 10.35 -19.82
N ALA A 13 8.07 9.22 -19.50
CA ALA A 13 7.88 8.74 -18.13
C ALA A 13 9.21 8.41 -17.41
N SER A 14 10.36 8.41 -18.11
CA SER A 14 11.69 8.23 -17.54
C SER A 14 11.83 6.98 -16.67
N LEU A 15 11.15 5.89 -17.07
CA LEU A 15 11.12 4.64 -16.31
C LEU A 15 12.44 3.85 -16.33
N GLY A 16 13.45 4.34 -17.06
CA GLY A 16 14.77 3.71 -17.14
C GLY A 16 14.82 2.42 -17.96
N PHE A 17 13.75 2.07 -18.66
CA PHE A 17 13.69 0.88 -19.51
C PHE A 17 14.18 1.16 -20.93
N ALA A 18 14.98 0.26 -21.48
CA ALA A 18 15.29 0.29 -22.90
C ALA A 18 14.09 -0.29 -23.68
N ILE A 19 13.61 0.45 -24.68
CA ILE A 19 12.47 0.07 -25.52
C ILE A 19 12.99 -0.45 -26.85
N ASN A 20 12.59 -1.65 -27.24
CA ASN A 20 12.82 -2.21 -28.57
C ASN A 20 11.48 -2.29 -29.32
N ASN A 21 11.33 -1.46 -30.36
CA ASN A 21 10.13 -1.43 -31.18
C ASN A 21 10.22 -2.45 -32.32
N GLN A 22 9.28 -3.40 -32.38
CA GLN A 22 9.20 -4.41 -33.45
C GLN A 22 8.04 -4.16 -34.42
N GLY A 23 7.56 -2.92 -34.50
CA GLY A 23 6.51 -2.47 -35.41
C GLY A 23 5.09 -2.79 -34.93
N THR A 24 4.85 -4.00 -34.42
CA THR A 24 3.55 -4.44 -33.88
C THR A 24 3.51 -4.52 -32.36
N PHE A 25 4.66 -4.63 -31.70
CA PHE A 25 4.78 -4.65 -30.24
C PHE A 25 6.06 -3.93 -29.79
N LEU A 26 6.01 -3.41 -28.56
CA LEU A 26 7.16 -2.80 -27.87
C LEU A 26 7.67 -3.80 -26.83
N ARG A 27 8.97 -4.12 -26.89
CA ARG A 27 9.65 -4.94 -25.89
C ARG A 27 10.42 -4.03 -24.94
N LEU A 28 10.08 -4.06 -23.66
CA LEU A 28 10.82 -3.37 -22.61
C LEU A 28 11.88 -4.30 -22.04
N ILE A 29 13.12 -3.84 -22.02
CA ILE A 29 14.24 -4.55 -21.41
C ILE A 29 14.45 -3.97 -20.02
N ILE A 30 14.22 -4.82 -19.02
CA ILE A 30 14.44 -4.50 -17.61
C ILE A 30 15.77 -5.15 -17.22
N SER A 31 16.75 -4.32 -16.88
CA SER A 31 18.01 -4.82 -16.33
C SER A 31 17.78 -5.45 -14.95
N PRO A 32 18.52 -6.51 -14.59
CA PRO A 32 18.45 -7.05 -13.24
C PRO A 32 18.83 -5.97 -12.23
N MET A 33 18.16 -5.97 -11.09
CA MET A 33 18.46 -5.04 -10.02
C MET A 33 19.79 -5.38 -9.37
N THR A 34 20.60 -4.36 -9.06
CA THR A 34 21.78 -4.52 -8.20
C THR A 34 21.37 -4.74 -6.75
N GLU A 35 22.23 -5.40 -5.97
CA GLU A 35 21.99 -5.60 -4.53
C GLU A 35 21.74 -4.27 -3.81
N GLU A 36 22.53 -3.23 -4.12
CA GLU A 36 22.33 -1.88 -3.56
C GLU A 36 20.94 -1.31 -3.86
N SER A 37 20.41 -1.53 -5.08
CA SER A 37 19.08 -1.08 -5.48
C SER A 37 17.98 -1.85 -4.75
N ARG A 38 18.16 -3.16 -4.57
CA ARG A 38 17.23 -4.01 -3.80
C ARG A 38 17.18 -3.57 -2.33
N GLN A 39 18.33 -3.32 -1.70
CA GLN A 39 18.41 -2.80 -0.33
C GLN A 39 17.73 -1.43 -0.17
N LYS A 40 17.85 -0.54 -1.16
CA LYS A 40 17.12 0.74 -1.16
C LYS A 40 15.60 0.52 -1.24
N LEU A 41 15.13 -0.41 -2.06
CA LEU A 41 13.70 -0.74 -2.15
C LEU A 41 13.15 -1.36 -0.87
N ILE A 42 13.92 -2.21 -0.18
CA ILE A 42 13.52 -2.79 1.12
C ILE A 42 13.30 -1.68 2.16
N LYS A 43 14.18 -0.67 2.21
CA LYS A 43 13.98 0.49 3.10
C LYS A 43 12.68 1.24 2.78
N VAL A 44 12.45 1.54 1.50
CA VAL A 44 11.21 2.20 1.05
C VAL A 44 9.98 1.36 1.36
N LEU A 45 10.07 0.03 1.25
CA LEU A 45 9.00 -0.89 1.63
C LEU A 45 8.69 -0.76 3.13
N HIS A 46 9.69 -0.82 4.00
CA HIS A 46 9.48 -0.68 5.45
C HIS A 46 8.88 0.67 5.82
N ASP A 47 9.35 1.77 5.21
CA ASP A 47 8.79 3.10 5.43
C ASP A 47 7.30 3.15 5.02
N LYS A 48 6.94 2.53 3.90
CA LYS A 48 5.54 2.44 3.46
C LYS A 48 4.68 1.61 4.40
N LEU A 49 5.20 0.48 4.89
CA LEU A 49 4.49 -0.38 5.85
C LEU A 49 4.24 0.35 7.17
N GLU A 50 5.22 1.10 7.67
CA GLU A 50 5.07 1.86 8.91
C GLU A 50 4.07 3.00 8.76
N ASN A 51 4.15 3.76 7.67
CA ASN A 51 3.17 4.80 7.36
C ASN A 51 1.74 4.24 7.28
N ALA A 52 1.56 3.06 6.68
CA ALA A 52 0.26 2.39 6.63
C ALA A 52 -0.25 2.05 8.03
N ARG A 53 0.60 1.49 8.91
CA ARG A 53 0.23 1.17 10.30
C ARG A 53 -0.11 2.41 11.12
N MET A 54 0.67 3.48 10.96
CA MET A 54 0.40 4.76 11.61
C MET A 54 -0.94 5.34 11.16
N ALA A 55 -1.22 5.33 9.86
CA ALA A 55 -2.50 5.81 9.30
C ALA A 55 -3.68 4.99 9.82
N MET A 56 -3.58 3.65 9.82
CA MET A 56 -4.62 2.78 10.36
C MET A 56 -4.89 3.06 11.85
N ARG A 57 -3.83 3.24 12.66
CA ARG A 57 -3.97 3.58 14.07
C ARG A 57 -4.68 4.92 14.26
N GLY A 58 -4.28 5.94 13.51
CA GLY A 58 -4.91 7.25 13.57
C GLY A 58 -6.40 7.22 13.20
N ILE A 59 -6.77 6.46 12.16
CA ILE A 59 -8.17 6.28 11.76
C ILE A 59 -8.96 5.54 12.85
N ARG A 60 -8.41 4.46 13.40
CA ARG A 60 -9.05 3.72 14.50
C ARG A 60 -9.31 4.63 15.70
N ASP A 61 -8.31 5.39 16.12
CA ASP A 61 -8.42 6.26 17.29
C ASP A 61 -9.49 7.35 17.07
N LYS A 62 -9.54 7.92 15.87
CA LYS A 62 -10.59 8.88 15.47
C LYS A 62 -11.99 8.25 15.53
N ILE A 63 -12.18 7.07 14.94
CA ILE A 63 -13.49 6.40 14.94
C ILE A 63 -13.89 6.02 16.37
N LYS A 64 -12.93 5.60 17.21
CA LYS A 64 -13.19 5.27 18.62
C LYS A 64 -13.66 6.50 19.42
N GLU A 65 -13.08 7.66 19.15
CA GLU A 65 -13.53 8.94 19.72
C GLU A 65 -14.95 9.28 19.26
N GLU A 66 -15.26 9.11 17.97
CA GLU A 66 -16.61 9.30 17.42
C GLU A 66 -17.64 8.38 18.10
N ILE A 67 -17.35 7.07 18.22
CA ILE A 67 -18.22 6.10 18.92
C ILE A 67 -18.46 6.53 20.37
N THR A 68 -17.40 6.97 21.06
CA THR A 68 -17.52 7.42 22.46
C THR A 68 -18.34 8.72 22.55
N GLY A 69 -18.24 9.59 21.55
CA GLY A 69 -19.05 10.80 21.42
C GLY A 69 -20.55 10.48 21.28
N LEU A 70 -20.90 9.52 20.43
CA LEU A 70 -22.29 9.08 20.22
C LEU A 70 -22.94 8.58 21.53
N GLU A 71 -22.20 7.81 22.33
CA GLU A 71 -22.71 7.31 23.61
C GLU A 71 -22.92 8.46 24.62
N ARG A 72 -21.97 9.40 24.70
CA ARG A 72 -22.10 10.59 25.56
C ARG A 72 -23.29 11.46 25.16
N ASN A 73 -23.60 11.54 23.87
CA ASN A 73 -24.76 12.23 23.33
C ASN A 73 -26.07 11.43 23.51
N LYS A 74 -26.01 10.21 24.04
CA LYS A 74 -27.12 9.26 24.18
C LYS A 74 -27.76 8.87 22.84
N GLU A 75 -26.98 8.93 21.76
CA GLU A 75 -27.39 8.48 20.43
C GLU A 75 -27.28 6.96 20.29
N ILE A 76 -26.40 6.35 21.08
CA ILE A 76 -26.24 4.89 21.23
C ILE A 76 -26.18 4.53 22.72
N SER A 77 -26.51 3.28 23.02
CA SER A 77 -26.36 2.69 24.36
C SER A 77 -24.91 2.29 24.68
N GLU A 78 -24.64 2.02 25.96
CA GLU A 78 -23.35 1.52 26.41
C GLU A 78 -23.01 0.15 25.79
N ASP A 79 -23.99 -0.76 25.69
CA ASP A 79 -23.84 -2.06 25.05
C ASP A 79 -23.48 -1.93 23.55
N GLU A 80 -24.14 -1.00 22.84
CA GLU A 80 -23.84 -0.73 21.43
C GLU A 80 -22.44 -0.15 21.24
N LYS A 81 -22.00 0.76 22.11
CA LYS A 81 -20.64 1.27 22.12
C LYS A 81 -19.62 0.15 22.28
N TYR A 82 -19.82 -0.77 23.23
CA TYR A 82 -18.91 -1.90 23.43
C TYR A 82 -18.79 -2.76 22.17
N LYS A 83 -19.92 -3.07 21.54
CA LYS A 83 -19.95 -3.85 20.30
C LYS A 83 -19.24 -3.14 19.14
N LEU A 84 -19.50 -1.85 18.94
CA LEU A 84 -18.86 -1.08 17.87
C LEU A 84 -17.33 -0.96 18.06
N VAL A 85 -16.86 -0.85 19.30
CA VAL A 85 -15.42 -0.85 19.61
C VAL A 85 -14.80 -2.22 19.34
N GLU A 86 -15.47 -3.31 19.70
CA GLU A 86 -15.01 -4.67 19.41
C GLU A 86 -14.90 -4.91 17.90
N ASP A 87 -15.94 -4.56 17.13
CA ASP A 87 -15.94 -4.67 15.67
C ASP A 87 -14.81 -3.83 15.03
N LEU A 88 -14.58 -2.62 15.53
CA LEU A 88 -13.50 -1.74 15.09
C LEU A 88 -12.12 -2.36 15.35
N ASP A 89 -11.91 -2.93 16.53
CA ASP A 89 -10.65 -3.56 16.92
C ASP A 89 -10.39 -4.84 16.12
N GLU A 90 -11.41 -5.66 15.86
CA GLU A 90 -11.30 -6.84 15.00
C GLU A 90 -10.92 -6.45 13.56
N MET A 91 -11.62 -5.47 12.99
CA MET A 91 -11.32 -4.96 11.65
C MET A 91 -9.90 -4.40 11.55
N THR A 92 -9.47 -3.65 12.57
CA THR A 92 -8.10 -3.11 12.64
C THR A 92 -7.06 -4.23 12.73
N ARG A 93 -7.32 -5.28 13.50
CA ARG A 93 -6.43 -6.45 13.58
C ARG A 93 -6.29 -7.13 12.23
N LYS A 94 -7.41 -7.39 11.54
CA LYS A 94 -7.44 -8.03 10.22
C LYS A 94 -6.60 -7.27 9.18
N TYR A 95 -6.76 -5.95 9.11
CA TYR A 95 -6.00 -5.14 8.16
C TYR A 95 -4.52 -4.99 8.53
N ASN A 96 -4.18 -4.97 9.82
CA ASN A 96 -2.77 -5.02 10.24
C ASN A 96 -2.09 -6.31 9.78
N GLU A 97 -2.78 -7.45 9.89
CA GLU A 97 -2.27 -8.73 9.40
C GLU A 97 -2.11 -8.72 7.88
N THR A 98 -3.10 -8.20 7.16
CA THR A 98 -3.03 -8.02 5.69
C THR A 98 -1.81 -7.18 5.27
N VAL A 99 -1.55 -6.06 5.95
CA VAL A 99 -0.38 -5.20 5.68
C VAL A 99 0.91 -5.95 5.94
N ARG A 100 0.98 -6.77 6.98
CA ARG A 100 2.14 -7.61 7.28
C ARG A 100 2.38 -8.62 6.17
N GLU A 101 1.36 -9.39 5.76
CA GLU A 101 1.49 -10.39 4.70
C GLU A 101 1.92 -9.79 3.36
N VAL A 102 1.35 -8.64 2.97
CA VAL A 102 1.74 -7.93 1.74
C VAL A 102 3.18 -7.46 1.84
N GLY A 103 3.61 -6.98 3.01
CA GLY A 103 4.99 -6.60 3.27
C GLY A 103 5.96 -7.77 3.09
N GLU A 104 5.68 -8.90 3.74
CA GLU A 104 6.50 -10.12 3.67
C GLU A 104 6.62 -10.61 2.23
N LYS A 105 5.50 -10.77 1.52
CA LYS A 105 5.50 -11.18 0.10
C LYS A 105 6.30 -10.23 -0.77
N LYS A 106 6.16 -8.92 -0.56
CA LYS A 106 6.87 -7.94 -1.38
C LYS A 106 8.37 -7.91 -1.09
N GLU A 107 8.75 -8.14 0.16
CA GLU A 107 10.16 -8.23 0.56
C GLU A 107 10.83 -9.46 -0.07
N GLU A 108 10.15 -10.62 -0.07
CA GLU A 108 10.62 -11.83 -0.76
C GLU A 108 10.80 -11.59 -2.27
N GLU A 109 9.83 -10.97 -2.94
CA GLU A 109 9.95 -10.58 -4.36
C GLU A 109 11.16 -9.67 -4.64
N ILE A 110 11.48 -8.75 -3.73
CA ILE A 110 12.61 -7.82 -3.90
C ILE A 110 13.95 -8.53 -3.66
N LYS A 111 13.98 -9.62 -2.89
CA LYS A 111 15.20 -10.41 -2.63
C LYS A 111 15.53 -11.38 -3.77
N LEU A 112 14.54 -11.82 -4.54
CA LEU A 112 14.68 -12.67 -5.74
C LEU A 112 15.30 -11.91 -6.92
#